data_AF-A0A533SMJ1-F1
#
_entry.id   AF-A0A533SMJ1-F1
#
_cell.length_a   1.000
_cell.length_b   1.000
_cell.length_c   1.000
_cell.angle_alpha   90.00
_cell.angle_beta   90.00
_cell.angle_gamma   90.00
#
_symmetry.space_group_name_H-M   'P 1'
#
loop_
_entity.id
_entity.type
_entity.pdbx_description
1 polymer ?
#
loop_
_entity_poly.entity_id
_entity_poly.type
_entity_poly.pdbx_seq_one_letter_code
_entity_poly.pdbx_strand_id
1 'polypeptide(L)'
;MNRALIATSLSLLLWRAPAAIADYSSLKGEVESYRPAAVHLGQRISPAPAQAPKEEQKLKAGALLARWEAGEQGRPVRQFYRPERALIEKYISLGDGEGSLAVLEKDFTLPEAETLAFLRNPEIKAALAEREALKEQFGQVEGIQIALESYSSLTQGVMTGAGGMEKSEPFPFNSVAALKGEAIAADLEAADQRVEIARRNAVTAARRGYWELRRAVESSRIMASMVELLTASKDAALSRYATGGAAFPEVTEAASALLKAQDGLLTMGRERENAEAMLREALGLPDGAKIGNPSDGGEDISLPALEPLLSSIPEKMQELLALRAEVAKMEKMIAMRERMAYPGYSQGREKENLSSSASMGGGGQNSASPKSPWFVADEYYLREQRKMLQAKKAELEMAQNAAVLDARVKWSALETALRERALYEDKLKELARAGRESADRGFSAGSVSFGEALLARVMWFEAKLSG
;
A
#
# COMPACT_ATOMS: atom_id res chain seq x y z
N MET A 1 59.23 -15.98 -8.15
CA MET A 1 60.14 -17.11 -7.85
C MET A 1 59.59 -17.81 -6.62
N ASN A 2 59.26 -19.09 -6.51
CA ASN A 2 59.27 -20.29 -7.37
C ASN A 2 58.19 -21.22 -6.75
N ARG A 3 57.24 -21.78 -7.50
CA ARG A 3 57.33 -23.00 -8.34
C ARG A 3 57.69 -24.29 -7.58
N ALA A 4 56.68 -25.17 -7.52
CA ALA A 4 56.69 -26.60 -7.86
C ALA A 4 57.46 -27.62 -7.00
N LEU A 5 56.74 -28.69 -6.62
CA LEU A 5 57.04 -30.15 -6.69
C LEU A 5 55.98 -30.86 -5.83
N ILE A 6 54.97 -31.60 -6.32
CA ILE A 6 54.87 -32.69 -7.30
C ILE A 6 55.67 -33.94 -6.89
N ALA A 7 54.94 -35.07 -6.88
CA ALA A 7 55.36 -36.48 -6.74
C ALA A 7 55.62 -36.95 -5.30
N THR A 8 55.10 -38.06 -4.77
CA THR A 8 54.51 -39.28 -5.36
C THR A 8 53.83 -40.12 -4.25
N SER A 9 52.64 -40.65 -4.50
CA SER A 9 52.23 -41.99 -4.02
C SER A 9 51.07 -42.54 -4.86
N LEU A 10 51.40 -42.91 -6.10
CA LEU A 10 50.65 -43.85 -6.93
C LEU A 10 50.97 -45.25 -6.38
N SER A 11 49.99 -46.07 -6.01
CA SER A 11 49.52 -47.30 -6.68
C SER A 11 48.69 -48.03 -5.59
N LEU A 12 47.59 -48.75 -5.77
CA LEU A 12 46.93 -49.40 -6.90
C LEU A 12 45.59 -49.92 -6.33
N LEU A 13 44.44 -49.69 -6.96
CA LEU A 13 43.32 -50.66 -7.04
C LEU A 13 42.16 -50.08 -7.86
N LEU A 14 42.18 -50.41 -9.15
CA LEU A 14 41.03 -50.41 -10.05
C LEU A 14 40.04 -51.51 -9.60
N TRP A 15 38.74 -51.23 -9.57
CA TRP A 15 37.74 -51.73 -10.56
C TRP A 15 36.28 -51.54 -10.09
N ARG A 16 35.39 -51.37 -11.07
CA ARG A 16 33.91 -51.53 -11.12
C ARG A 16 32.99 -50.37 -10.73
N ALA A 17 32.53 -49.67 -11.78
CA ALA A 17 31.20 -49.07 -11.85
C ALA A 17 30.13 -50.14 -12.13
N PRO A 18 28.91 -50.04 -11.57
CA PRO A 18 27.77 -50.79 -12.07
C PRO A 18 26.98 -49.95 -13.09
N ALA A 19 26.76 -50.54 -14.26
CA ALA A 19 25.72 -50.12 -15.20
C ALA A 19 24.35 -50.50 -14.65
N ALA A 20 23.43 -49.53 -14.57
CA ALA A 20 22.02 -49.79 -14.34
C ALA A 20 21.36 -50.14 -15.69
N ILE A 21 21.26 -51.43 -15.99
CA ILE A 21 20.41 -51.96 -17.06
C ILE A 21 19.04 -52.19 -16.43
N ALA A 22 18.04 -51.42 -16.85
CA ALA A 22 16.65 -51.64 -16.48
C ALA A 22 16.12 -52.89 -17.19
N ASP A 23 15.71 -53.89 -16.42
CA ASP A 23 15.27 -55.20 -16.92
C ASP A 23 13.78 -55.15 -17.34
N TYR A 24 13.56 -55.08 -18.66
CA TYR A 24 12.24 -55.01 -19.30
C TYR A 24 11.36 -56.24 -19.00
N SER A 25 11.94 -57.35 -18.54
CA SER A 25 11.20 -58.56 -18.18
C SER A 25 10.40 -58.42 -16.86
N SER A 26 10.88 -57.59 -15.93
CA SER A 26 10.24 -57.35 -14.63
C SER A 26 8.93 -56.56 -14.74
N LEU A 27 8.89 -55.61 -15.67
CA LEU A 27 7.73 -54.75 -15.91
C LEU A 27 6.58 -55.48 -16.63
N LYS A 28 6.89 -56.53 -17.40
CA LYS A 28 5.88 -57.34 -18.09
C LYS A 28 5.10 -58.25 -17.12
N GLY A 29 5.75 -58.75 -16.07
CA GLY A 29 5.12 -59.60 -15.06
C GLY A 29 4.13 -58.85 -14.15
N GLU A 30 4.37 -57.57 -13.87
CA GLU A 30 3.45 -56.74 -13.06
C GLU A 30 2.17 -56.36 -13.83
N VAL A 31 2.25 -56.21 -15.15
CA VAL A 31 1.08 -55.92 -16.00
C VAL A 31 0.21 -57.15 -16.20
N GLU A 32 0.79 -58.35 -16.32
CA GLU A 32 0.05 -59.60 -16.51
C GLU A 32 -0.63 -60.12 -15.21
N SER A 33 -0.22 -59.64 -14.04
CA SER A 33 -0.75 -60.06 -12.74
C SER A 33 -1.85 -59.14 -12.15
N TYR A 34 -2.20 -58.04 -12.83
CA TYR A 34 -3.23 -57.13 -12.35
C TYR A 34 -4.65 -57.69 -12.57
N ARG A 35 -5.38 -57.95 -11.49
CA ARG A 35 -6.82 -58.23 -11.51
C ARG A 35 -7.58 -57.12 -10.78
N PRO A 36 -8.57 -56.45 -11.40
CA PRO A 36 -9.37 -55.44 -10.72
C PRO A 36 -10.33 -56.05 -9.69
N ALA A 37 -10.61 -55.31 -8.61
CA ALA A 37 -11.51 -55.71 -7.54
C ALA A 37 -12.96 -55.87 -8.04
N ALA A 38 -13.64 -56.90 -7.52
CA ALA A 38 -14.99 -57.30 -7.92
C ALA A 38 -16.05 -56.22 -7.60
N VAL A 39 -16.90 -55.96 -8.59
CA VAL A 39 -18.04 -55.03 -8.55
C VAL A 39 -19.12 -55.58 -7.61
N HIS A 40 -19.44 -54.84 -6.54
CA HIS A 40 -20.67 -55.06 -5.78
C HIS A 40 -21.87 -54.60 -6.60
N LEU A 41 -22.69 -55.57 -7.00
CA LEU A 41 -24.03 -55.38 -7.55
C LEU A 41 -25.03 -55.08 -6.42
N GLY A 42 -25.86 -54.06 -6.63
CA GLY A 42 -27.21 -54.02 -6.07
C GLY A 42 -27.48 -52.98 -4.97
N GLN A 43 -27.67 -51.72 -5.36
CA GLN A 43 -28.62 -50.84 -4.68
C GLN A 43 -29.36 -50.00 -5.71
N ARG A 44 -30.70 -50.14 -5.72
CA ARG A 44 -31.62 -49.33 -6.54
C ARG A 44 -31.53 -47.88 -6.06
N ILE A 45 -31.25 -46.95 -6.97
CA ILE A 45 -31.30 -45.51 -6.69
C ILE A 45 -32.57 -44.95 -7.34
N SER A 46 -33.44 -44.37 -6.51
CA SER A 46 -34.57 -43.53 -6.93
C SER A 46 -34.07 -42.32 -7.74
N PRO A 47 -34.83 -41.81 -8.72
CA PRO A 47 -34.38 -40.70 -9.56
C PRO A 47 -34.13 -39.42 -8.73
N ALA A 48 -32.94 -38.83 -8.88
CA ALA A 48 -32.64 -37.46 -8.45
C ALA A 48 -33.05 -36.46 -9.55
N PRO A 49 -33.39 -35.21 -9.19
CA PRO A 49 -34.41 -34.41 -9.87
C PRO A 49 -33.92 -33.79 -11.18
N ALA A 50 -34.88 -33.54 -12.07
CA ALA A 50 -34.69 -32.83 -13.32
C ALA A 50 -34.01 -31.46 -13.09
N GLN A 51 -33.10 -31.12 -14.00
CA GLN A 51 -32.42 -29.84 -14.03
C GLN A 51 -33.44 -28.69 -14.13
N ALA A 52 -33.25 -27.70 -13.27
CA ALA A 52 -34.06 -26.49 -13.16
C ALA A 52 -34.17 -25.69 -14.47
N PRO A 53 -35.33 -25.08 -14.79
CA PRO A 53 -35.54 -24.29 -16.01
C PRO A 53 -34.69 -23.00 -16.04
N LYS A 54 -34.47 -22.47 -17.25
CA LYS A 54 -33.68 -21.27 -17.60
C LYS A 54 -33.89 -20.02 -16.72
N GLU A 55 -35.04 -19.88 -16.05
CA GLU A 55 -35.32 -18.76 -15.14
C GLU A 55 -34.58 -18.89 -13.79
N GLU A 56 -34.43 -20.11 -13.27
CA GLU A 56 -33.76 -20.38 -11.98
C GLU A 56 -32.25 -20.10 -12.02
N GLN A 57 -31.64 -20.13 -13.21
CA GLN A 57 -30.21 -19.85 -13.40
C GLN A 57 -29.93 -18.35 -13.56
N LYS A 58 -30.81 -17.59 -14.24
CA LYS A 58 -30.76 -16.12 -14.25
C LYS A 58 -30.99 -15.54 -12.85
N LEU A 59 -31.90 -16.15 -12.08
CA LEU A 59 -32.12 -15.83 -10.68
C LEU A 59 -30.88 -16.08 -9.81
N LYS A 60 -30.05 -17.10 -10.10
CA LYS A 60 -28.81 -17.38 -9.35
C LYS A 60 -27.67 -16.40 -9.66
N ALA A 61 -27.53 -15.96 -10.91
CA ALA A 61 -26.57 -14.91 -11.29
C ALA A 61 -26.98 -13.53 -10.74
N GLY A 62 -28.27 -13.17 -10.87
CA GLY A 62 -28.83 -11.97 -10.24
C GLY A 62 -28.78 -12.01 -8.71
N ALA A 63 -28.93 -13.18 -8.09
CA ALA A 63 -28.73 -13.35 -6.65
C ALA A 63 -27.26 -13.27 -6.23
N LEU A 64 -26.31 -13.61 -7.10
CA LEU A 64 -24.87 -13.41 -6.88
C LEU A 64 -24.52 -11.91 -6.92
N LEU A 65 -25.11 -11.18 -7.88
CA LEU A 65 -25.00 -9.72 -7.97
C LEU A 65 -25.64 -9.03 -6.76
N ALA A 66 -26.86 -9.43 -6.38
CA ALA A 66 -27.54 -8.89 -5.20
C ALA A 66 -26.85 -9.26 -3.88
N ARG A 67 -26.21 -10.45 -3.79
CA ARG A 67 -25.39 -10.86 -2.65
C ARG A 67 -24.05 -10.13 -2.60
N TRP A 68 -23.55 -9.69 -3.76
CA TRP A 68 -22.36 -8.83 -3.89
C TRP A 68 -22.69 -7.39 -3.50
N GLU A 69 -23.77 -6.79 -4.03
CA GLU A 69 -24.27 -5.47 -3.64
C GLU A 69 -24.63 -5.41 -2.13
N ALA A 70 -25.28 -6.46 -1.60
CA ALA A 70 -25.55 -6.59 -0.17
C ALA A 70 -24.27 -6.84 0.66
N GLY A 71 -23.24 -7.43 0.07
CA GLY A 71 -21.91 -7.61 0.66
C GLY A 71 -21.10 -6.31 0.72
N GLU A 72 -21.33 -5.40 -0.24
CA GLU A 72 -20.74 -4.06 -0.30
C GLU A 72 -21.31 -3.13 0.78
N GLN A 73 -22.60 -3.29 1.13
CA GLN A 73 -23.25 -2.54 2.23
C GLN A 73 -22.83 -3.01 3.64
N GLY A 74 -22.20 -4.19 3.75
CA GLY A 74 -21.89 -4.83 5.04
C GLY A 74 -20.41 -4.95 5.40
N ARG A 75 -19.47 -4.62 4.50
CA ARG A 75 -18.04 -4.60 4.85
C ARG A 75 -17.71 -3.28 5.54
N PRO A 76 -17.28 -3.29 6.82
CA PRO A 76 -16.72 -2.09 7.42
C PRO A 76 -15.39 -1.81 6.72
N VAL A 77 -15.43 -0.95 5.69
CA VAL A 77 -14.22 -0.33 5.18
C VAL A 77 -13.64 0.43 6.36
N ARG A 78 -12.53 -0.09 6.91
CA ARG A 78 -11.82 0.55 8.02
C ARG A 78 -11.18 1.83 7.47
N GLN A 79 -11.96 2.91 7.49
CA GLN A 79 -11.51 4.22 7.06
C GLN A 79 -10.41 4.70 8.00
N PHE A 80 -9.27 5.11 7.43
CA PHE A 80 -8.16 5.64 8.21
C PHE A 80 -8.52 6.95 8.91
N TYR A 81 -9.25 7.81 8.21
CA TYR A 81 -9.65 9.12 8.68
C TYR A 81 -11.11 9.37 8.32
N ARG A 82 -11.87 9.91 9.28
CA ARG A 82 -13.24 10.35 9.07
C ARG A 82 -13.34 11.82 9.47
N PRO A 83 -13.41 12.75 8.49
CA PRO A 83 -13.52 14.16 8.80
C PRO A 83 -14.84 14.45 9.53
N GLU A 84 -14.85 15.51 10.33
CA GLU A 84 -16.06 15.94 11.03
C GLU A 84 -17.13 16.36 10.03
N ARG A 85 -18.34 15.85 10.21
CA ARG A 85 -19.46 16.09 9.28
C ARG A 85 -19.74 17.57 9.06
N ALA A 86 -19.65 18.38 10.12
CA ALA A 86 -19.85 19.83 10.04
C ALA A 86 -18.81 20.52 9.15
N LEU A 87 -17.55 20.10 9.20
CA LEU A 87 -16.48 20.65 8.36
C LEU A 87 -16.67 20.24 6.90
N ILE A 88 -17.05 18.99 6.64
CA ILE A 88 -17.37 18.52 5.29
C ILE A 88 -18.50 19.36 4.69
N GLU A 89 -19.60 19.53 5.40
CA GLU A 89 -20.76 20.31 4.93
C GLU A 89 -20.38 21.78 4.68
N LYS A 90 -19.57 22.39 5.55
CA LYS A 90 -19.00 23.73 5.38
C LYS A 90 -18.20 23.82 4.07
N TYR A 91 -17.22 22.96 3.85
CA TYR A 91 -16.32 23.08 2.69
C TYR A 91 -16.97 22.67 1.37
N ILE A 92 -17.90 21.70 1.37
CA ILE A 92 -18.70 21.39 0.18
C ILE A 92 -19.56 22.60 -0.20
N SER A 93 -20.16 23.30 0.77
CA SER A 93 -20.98 24.49 0.49
C SER A 93 -20.19 25.66 -0.10
N LEU A 94 -18.89 25.74 0.22
CA LEU A 94 -17.97 26.76 -0.31
C LEU A 94 -17.41 26.39 -1.70
N GLY A 95 -17.57 25.13 -2.12
CA GLY A 95 -17.09 24.60 -3.39
C GLY A 95 -15.56 24.49 -3.49
N ASP A 96 -15.10 23.94 -4.62
CA ASP A 96 -13.67 23.77 -4.90
C ASP A 96 -12.94 25.10 -5.27
N GLY A 97 -13.61 26.25 -5.18
CA GLY A 97 -13.11 27.56 -5.62
C GLY A 97 -12.54 28.46 -4.51
N GLU A 98 -12.49 29.77 -4.79
CA GLU A 98 -11.93 30.84 -3.93
C GLU A 98 -12.48 30.86 -2.50
N GLY A 99 -13.73 30.42 -2.29
CA GLY A 99 -14.36 30.39 -0.96
C GLY A 99 -13.69 29.42 0.01
N SER A 100 -13.18 28.29 -0.47
CA SER A 100 -12.42 27.33 0.36
C SER A 100 -11.00 27.84 0.66
N LEU A 101 -10.39 28.57 -0.28
CA LEU A 101 -9.08 29.20 -0.16
C LEU A 101 -9.08 30.33 0.87
N ALA A 102 -10.14 31.15 0.89
CA ALA A 102 -10.28 32.27 1.82
C ALA A 102 -10.27 31.84 3.31
N VAL A 103 -10.61 30.58 3.60
CA VAL A 103 -10.55 30.03 4.96
C VAL A 103 -9.09 29.81 5.39
N LEU A 104 -8.23 29.40 4.45
CA LEU A 104 -6.81 29.16 4.71
C LEU A 104 -5.98 30.43 4.73
N GLU A 105 -6.47 31.56 4.21
CA GLU A 105 -5.76 32.85 4.27
C GLU A 105 -5.69 33.43 5.69
N LYS A 106 -6.57 32.96 6.58
CA LYS A 106 -6.61 33.34 7.99
C LYS A 106 -5.95 32.25 8.84
N ASP A 107 -6.07 32.38 10.16
CA ASP A 107 -5.66 31.32 11.06
C ASP A 107 -6.56 30.10 10.85
N PHE A 108 -5.94 28.92 10.69
CA PHE A 108 -6.64 27.67 10.39
C PHE A 108 -6.21 26.54 11.32
N THR A 109 -7.11 25.58 11.51
CA THR A 109 -6.90 24.46 12.43
C THR A 109 -6.43 23.20 11.70
N LEU A 110 -5.83 22.25 12.44
CA LEU A 110 -5.42 20.96 11.87
C LEU A 110 -6.59 20.19 11.25
N PRO A 111 -7.78 20.05 11.90
CA PRO A 111 -8.93 19.38 11.29
C PRO A 111 -9.40 20.04 9.99
N GLU A 112 -9.29 21.35 9.87
CA GLU A 112 -9.62 22.08 8.64
C GLU A 112 -8.65 21.72 7.51
N ALA A 113 -7.34 21.69 7.78
CA ALA A 113 -6.34 21.27 6.80
C ALA A 113 -6.54 19.81 6.36
N GLU A 114 -6.77 18.89 7.30
CA GLU A 114 -7.02 17.48 7.00
C GLU A 114 -8.29 17.27 6.16
N THR A 115 -9.37 17.99 6.49
CA THR A 115 -10.64 17.92 5.75
C THR A 115 -10.47 18.45 4.33
N LEU A 116 -9.75 19.56 4.17
CA LEU A 116 -9.46 20.13 2.84
C LEU A 116 -8.60 19.19 2.00
N ALA A 117 -7.56 18.58 2.58
CA ALA A 117 -6.77 17.55 1.91
C ALA A 117 -7.64 16.38 1.43
N PHE A 118 -8.50 15.88 2.33
CA PHE A 118 -9.40 14.76 2.02
C PHE A 118 -10.34 15.05 0.86
N LEU A 119 -10.84 16.28 0.72
CA LEU A 119 -11.78 16.68 -0.32
C LEU A 119 -11.10 17.04 -1.65
N ARG A 120 -9.94 17.67 -1.60
CA ARG A 120 -9.34 18.34 -2.77
C ARG A 120 -8.19 17.59 -3.40
N ASN A 121 -7.48 16.76 -2.63
CA ASN A 121 -6.21 16.19 -3.05
C ASN A 121 -6.35 15.39 -4.38
N PRO A 122 -5.50 15.67 -5.38
CA PRO A 122 -5.60 15.06 -6.70
C PRO A 122 -5.32 13.55 -6.70
N GLU A 123 -4.50 13.04 -5.79
CA GLU A 123 -4.20 11.61 -5.65
C GLU A 123 -5.46 10.83 -5.23
N ILE A 124 -6.26 11.40 -4.31
CA ILE A 124 -7.55 10.80 -3.92
C ILE A 124 -8.52 10.78 -5.11
N LYS A 125 -8.62 11.91 -5.84
CA LYS A 125 -9.50 12.01 -7.02
C LYS A 125 -9.09 11.01 -8.10
N ALA A 126 -7.80 10.85 -8.35
CA ALA A 126 -7.27 9.87 -9.29
C ALA A 126 -7.59 8.42 -8.86
N ALA A 127 -7.32 8.06 -7.61
CA ALA A 127 -7.60 6.71 -7.10
C ALA A 127 -9.10 6.36 -7.15
N LEU A 128 -9.98 7.34 -6.85
CA LEU A 128 -11.43 7.17 -6.98
C LEU A 128 -11.86 6.94 -8.43
N ALA A 129 -11.32 7.74 -9.37
CA ALA A 129 -11.60 7.61 -10.78
C ALA A 129 -11.09 6.27 -11.36
N GLU A 130 -9.91 5.81 -10.94
CA GLU A 130 -9.38 4.49 -11.30
C GLU A 130 -10.28 3.36 -10.80
N ARG A 131 -10.77 3.46 -9.57
CA ARG A 131 -11.72 2.48 -9.02
C ARG A 131 -13.03 2.48 -9.79
N GLU A 132 -13.59 3.65 -10.11
CA GLU A 132 -14.82 3.75 -10.91
C GLU A 132 -14.62 3.20 -12.33
N ALA A 133 -13.51 3.51 -12.98
CA ALA A 133 -13.17 2.96 -14.28
C ALA A 133 -13.10 1.42 -14.24
N LEU A 134 -12.57 0.84 -13.16
CA LEU A 134 -12.54 -0.61 -12.97
C LEU A 134 -13.94 -1.21 -12.79
N LYS A 135 -14.84 -0.52 -12.08
CA LYS A 135 -16.26 -0.92 -11.96
C LYS A 135 -16.98 -0.90 -13.31
N GLU A 136 -16.77 0.13 -14.12
CA GLU A 136 -17.34 0.23 -15.47
C GLU A 136 -16.79 -0.85 -16.41
N GLN A 137 -15.49 -1.14 -16.32
CA GLN A 137 -14.88 -2.24 -17.07
C GLN A 137 -15.53 -3.59 -16.72
N PHE A 138 -15.87 -3.82 -15.46
CA PHE A 138 -16.62 -5.02 -15.05
C PHE A 138 -18.00 -5.08 -15.70
N GLY A 139 -18.79 -4.00 -15.62
CA GLY A 139 -20.12 -3.94 -16.23
C GLY A 139 -20.09 -4.24 -17.73
N GLN A 140 -19.09 -3.70 -18.44
CA GLN A 140 -18.87 -4.00 -19.85
C GLN A 140 -18.53 -5.48 -20.10
N VAL A 141 -17.65 -6.06 -19.28
CA VAL A 141 -17.19 -7.44 -19.42
C VAL A 141 -18.29 -8.46 -19.09
N GLU A 142 -19.13 -8.19 -18.10
CA GLU A 142 -20.32 -8.99 -17.78
C GLU A 142 -21.35 -8.90 -18.91
N GLY A 143 -21.61 -7.70 -19.43
CA GLY A 143 -22.48 -7.49 -20.58
C GLY A 143 -22.03 -8.24 -21.83
N ILE A 144 -20.72 -8.25 -22.14
CA ILE A 144 -20.15 -9.02 -23.26
C ILE A 144 -20.29 -10.52 -23.03
N GLN A 145 -20.06 -11.01 -21.81
CA GLN A 145 -20.18 -12.43 -21.50
C GLN A 145 -21.62 -12.92 -21.64
N ILE A 146 -22.59 -12.16 -21.13
CA ILE A 146 -24.03 -12.43 -21.28
C ILE A 146 -24.43 -12.40 -22.76
N ALA A 147 -23.90 -11.47 -23.55
CA ALA A 147 -24.17 -11.39 -24.99
C ALA A 147 -23.60 -12.60 -25.75
N LEU A 148 -22.38 -13.04 -25.42
CA LEU A 148 -21.74 -14.24 -26.01
C LEU A 148 -22.48 -15.53 -25.63
N GLU A 149 -22.93 -15.66 -24.39
CA GLU A 149 -23.73 -16.80 -23.92
C GLU A 149 -25.13 -16.83 -24.56
N SER A 150 -25.75 -15.66 -24.72
CA SER A 150 -27.03 -15.53 -25.44
C SER A 150 -26.85 -15.92 -26.91
N TYR A 151 -25.78 -15.46 -27.55
CA TYR A 151 -25.46 -15.81 -28.94
C TYR A 151 -25.15 -17.30 -29.13
N SER A 152 -24.37 -17.91 -28.24
CA SER A 152 -24.08 -19.36 -28.30
C SER A 152 -25.32 -20.22 -28.06
N SER A 153 -26.24 -19.79 -27.18
CA SER A 153 -27.52 -20.47 -26.97
C SER A 153 -28.48 -20.32 -28.16
N LEU A 154 -28.40 -19.20 -28.90
CA LEU A 154 -29.17 -18.96 -30.13
C LEU A 154 -28.65 -19.80 -31.29
N THR A 155 -27.34 -19.92 -31.46
CA THR A 155 -26.75 -20.76 -32.51
C THR A 155 -26.89 -22.25 -32.22
N GLN A 156 -26.97 -22.66 -30.95
CA GLN A 156 -27.37 -24.03 -30.57
C GLN A 156 -28.80 -24.39 -31.01
N GLY A 157 -29.72 -23.42 -31.12
CA GLY A 157 -31.10 -23.66 -31.57
C GLY A 157 -31.27 -23.71 -33.09
N VAL A 158 -30.46 -22.96 -33.84
CA VAL A 158 -30.62 -22.78 -35.31
C VAL A 158 -29.89 -23.87 -36.13
N MET A 159 -28.99 -24.64 -35.51
CA MET A 159 -28.22 -25.71 -36.19
C MET A 159 -28.93 -27.07 -36.26
N THR A 160 -30.26 -27.14 -36.13
CA THR A 160 -31.03 -28.39 -36.20
C THR A 160 -31.53 -28.77 -37.60
N GLY A 161 -31.04 -28.09 -38.66
CA GLY A 161 -31.42 -28.34 -40.05
C GLY A 161 -30.26 -28.83 -40.92
N ALA A 162 -30.27 -30.13 -41.23
CA ALA A 162 -29.57 -30.85 -42.31
C ALA A 162 -28.02 -31.00 -42.23
N GLY A 163 -27.59 -32.25 -42.00
CA GLY A 163 -26.21 -32.72 -42.22
C GLY A 163 -25.42 -32.89 -40.93
N GLY A 164 -25.20 -34.13 -40.51
CA GLY A 164 -24.57 -34.48 -39.24
C GLY A 164 -23.21 -33.82 -39.03
N MET A 165 -23.17 -32.83 -38.15
CA MET A 165 -21.99 -32.43 -37.41
C MET A 165 -22.34 -32.48 -35.92
N GLU A 166 -21.40 -33.00 -35.13
CA GLU A 166 -21.52 -33.25 -33.69
C GLU A 166 -22.20 -32.10 -32.94
N LYS A 167 -23.11 -32.47 -32.03
CA LYS A 167 -23.69 -31.57 -31.04
C LYS A 167 -22.56 -30.87 -30.29
N SER A 168 -22.41 -29.56 -30.47
CA SER A 168 -21.54 -28.76 -29.61
C SER A 168 -22.20 -28.68 -28.23
N GLU A 169 -21.82 -29.59 -27.33
CA GLU A 169 -22.21 -29.53 -25.92
C GLU A 169 -21.83 -28.17 -25.33
N PRO A 170 -22.69 -27.55 -24.50
CA PRO A 170 -22.35 -26.30 -23.84
C PRO A 170 -21.08 -26.49 -22.99
N PHE A 171 -20.01 -25.85 -23.45
CA PHE A 171 -18.70 -25.84 -22.79
C PHE A 171 -18.83 -25.35 -21.33
N PRO A 172 -18.01 -25.81 -20.37
CA PRO A 172 -18.20 -25.61 -18.92
C PRO A 172 -17.92 -24.18 -18.42
N PHE A 173 -18.62 -23.19 -18.99
CA PHE A 173 -18.47 -21.75 -18.74
C PHE A 173 -18.79 -21.33 -17.31
N ASN A 174 -19.68 -22.03 -16.60
CA ASN A 174 -20.12 -21.63 -15.25
C ASN A 174 -18.96 -21.59 -14.23
N SER A 175 -17.99 -22.48 -14.37
CA SER A 175 -16.83 -22.54 -13.46
C SER A 175 -15.74 -21.51 -13.80
N VAL A 176 -15.67 -21.10 -15.06
CA VAL A 176 -14.70 -20.13 -15.59
C VAL A 176 -15.22 -18.71 -15.36
N ALA A 177 -16.51 -18.47 -15.61
CA ALA A 177 -17.20 -17.22 -15.30
C ALA A 177 -17.14 -16.90 -13.79
N ALA A 178 -17.33 -17.91 -12.92
CA ALA A 178 -17.17 -17.75 -11.48
C ALA A 178 -15.74 -17.31 -11.09
N LEU A 179 -14.69 -17.94 -11.63
CA LEU A 179 -13.30 -17.56 -11.36
C LEU A 179 -12.96 -16.16 -11.88
N LYS A 180 -13.53 -15.77 -13.02
CA LYS A 180 -13.42 -14.42 -13.57
C LYS A 180 -14.07 -13.39 -12.63
N GLY A 181 -15.26 -13.68 -12.12
CA GLY A 181 -15.92 -12.85 -11.11
C GLY A 181 -15.08 -12.70 -9.83
N GLU A 182 -14.51 -13.80 -9.33
CA GLU A 182 -13.61 -13.77 -8.17
C GLU A 182 -12.32 -12.97 -8.43
N ALA A 183 -11.74 -13.08 -9.62
CA ALA A 183 -10.55 -12.30 -10.01
C ALA A 183 -10.85 -10.80 -10.05
N ILE A 184 -12.02 -10.42 -10.58
CA ILE A 184 -12.45 -9.02 -10.65
C ILE A 184 -12.79 -8.48 -9.26
N ALA A 185 -13.45 -9.27 -8.41
CA ALA A 185 -13.70 -8.89 -7.02
C ALA A 185 -12.39 -8.64 -6.25
N ALA A 186 -11.36 -9.45 -6.48
CA ALA A 186 -10.03 -9.23 -5.91
C ALA A 186 -9.35 -7.96 -6.48
N ASP A 187 -9.54 -7.65 -7.76
CA ASP A 187 -9.02 -6.42 -8.37
C ASP A 187 -9.68 -5.16 -7.81
N LEU A 188 -11.00 -5.22 -7.61
CA LEU A 188 -11.76 -4.13 -6.99
C LEU A 188 -11.36 -3.92 -5.53
N GLU A 189 -11.18 -5.01 -4.78
CA GLU A 189 -10.66 -4.92 -3.41
C GLU A 189 -9.28 -4.26 -3.39
N ALA A 190 -8.38 -4.61 -4.31
CA ALA A 190 -7.09 -3.93 -4.43
C ALA A 190 -7.24 -2.43 -4.73
N ALA A 191 -8.16 -2.06 -5.62
CA ALA A 191 -8.46 -0.66 -5.94
C ALA A 191 -9.06 0.11 -4.75
N ASP A 192 -9.95 -0.50 -3.97
CA ASP A 192 -10.48 0.10 -2.73
C ASP A 192 -9.37 0.33 -1.70
N GLN A 193 -8.43 -0.62 -1.54
CA GLN A 193 -7.27 -0.40 -0.68
C GLN A 193 -6.37 0.74 -1.20
N ARG A 194 -6.21 0.90 -2.52
CA ARG A 194 -5.46 2.04 -3.10
C ARG A 194 -6.14 3.39 -2.82
N VAL A 195 -7.46 3.47 -2.85
CA VAL A 195 -8.21 4.67 -2.45
C VAL A 195 -7.93 5.02 -0.98
N GLU A 196 -7.95 4.03 -0.09
CA GLU A 196 -7.65 4.25 1.33
C GLU A 196 -6.19 4.65 1.57
N ILE A 197 -5.24 4.11 0.79
CA ILE A 197 -3.83 4.53 0.81
C ILE A 197 -3.72 6.00 0.41
N ALA A 198 -4.34 6.40 -0.71
CA ALA A 198 -4.31 7.78 -1.20
C ALA A 198 -4.91 8.75 -0.16
N ARG A 199 -6.05 8.38 0.46
CA ARG A 199 -6.66 9.16 1.55
C ARG A 199 -5.71 9.32 2.74
N ARG A 200 -5.12 8.22 3.21
CA ARG A 200 -4.18 8.23 4.33
C ARG A 200 -2.96 9.09 4.03
N ASN A 201 -2.38 8.94 2.84
CA ASN A 201 -1.20 9.69 2.42
C ASN A 201 -1.49 11.19 2.34
N ALA A 202 -2.59 11.58 1.73
CA ALA A 202 -3.01 12.98 1.63
C ALA A 202 -3.23 13.63 3.01
N VAL A 203 -3.97 12.96 3.90
CA VAL A 203 -4.18 13.45 5.28
C VAL A 203 -2.87 13.52 6.05
N THR A 204 -2.00 12.52 5.92
CA THR A 204 -0.68 12.52 6.58
C THR A 204 0.22 13.63 6.06
N ALA A 205 0.21 13.88 4.75
CA ALA A 205 0.96 14.97 4.12
C ALA A 205 0.47 16.34 4.62
N ALA A 206 -0.84 16.53 4.70
CA ALA A 206 -1.43 17.76 5.24
C ALA A 206 -1.09 17.95 6.72
N ARG A 207 -1.18 16.90 7.54
CA ARG A 207 -0.77 16.93 8.95
C ARG A 207 0.70 17.29 9.10
N ARG A 208 1.59 16.70 8.29
CA ARG A 208 3.02 17.05 8.30
C ARG A 208 3.23 18.50 7.90
N GLY A 209 2.63 18.95 6.79
CA GLY A 209 2.73 20.34 6.33
C GLY A 209 2.24 21.35 7.38
N TYR A 210 1.15 21.04 8.07
CA TYR A 210 0.61 21.83 9.18
C TYR A 210 1.64 21.99 10.31
N TRP A 211 2.20 20.88 10.81
CA TRP A 211 3.14 20.92 11.94
C TRP A 211 4.49 21.52 11.56
N GLU A 212 4.99 21.29 10.35
CA GLU A 212 6.20 21.93 9.83
C GLU A 212 6.01 23.45 9.72
N LEU A 213 4.87 23.90 9.19
CA LEU A 213 4.57 25.34 9.09
C LEU A 213 4.46 25.97 10.48
N ARG A 214 3.79 25.29 11.42
CA ARG A 214 3.67 25.78 12.80
C ARG A 214 5.04 25.91 13.46
N ARG A 215 5.91 24.91 13.31
CA ARG A 215 7.29 24.96 13.80
C ARG A 215 8.03 26.16 13.19
N ALA A 216 7.97 26.33 11.87
CA ALA A 216 8.68 27.41 11.19
C ALA A 216 8.20 28.81 11.64
N VAL A 217 6.88 29.00 11.82
CA VAL A 217 6.30 30.24 12.33
C VAL A 217 6.77 30.52 13.76
N GLU A 218 6.70 29.53 14.65
CA GLU A 218 7.09 29.69 16.05
C GLU A 218 8.61 29.89 16.21
N SER A 219 9.43 29.12 15.50
CA SER A 219 10.88 29.29 15.49
C SER A 219 11.28 30.66 14.95
N SER A 220 10.61 31.16 13.91
CA SER A 220 10.85 32.52 13.39
C SER A 220 10.53 33.58 14.43
N ARG A 221 9.43 33.42 15.18
CA ARG A 221 9.03 34.33 16.26
C ARG A 221 10.06 34.36 17.38
N ILE A 222 10.51 33.18 17.84
CA ILE A 222 11.54 33.06 18.87
C ILE A 222 12.86 33.68 18.40
N MET A 223 13.27 33.40 17.15
CA MET A 223 14.50 33.94 16.57
C MET A 223 14.45 35.46 16.40
N ALA A 224 13.30 36.02 16.00
CA ALA A 224 13.10 37.47 15.93
C ALA A 224 13.30 38.13 17.31
N SER A 225 12.73 37.55 18.38
CA SER A 225 12.97 38.02 19.75
C SER A 225 14.44 37.91 20.18
N MET A 226 15.18 36.91 19.69
CA MET A 226 16.62 36.79 19.94
C MET A 226 17.41 37.90 19.23
N VAL A 227 17.07 38.20 17.97
CA VAL A 227 17.67 39.31 17.22
C VAL A 227 17.44 40.65 17.92
N GLU A 228 16.24 40.91 18.43
CA GLU A 228 15.93 42.12 19.21
C GLU A 228 16.81 42.22 20.47
N LEU A 229 16.91 41.13 21.25
CA LEU A 229 17.71 41.12 22.47
C LEU A 229 19.21 41.30 22.20
N LEU A 230 19.74 40.67 21.15
CA LEU A 230 21.14 40.77 20.76
C LEU A 230 21.47 42.16 20.19
N THR A 231 20.52 42.79 19.50
CA THR A 231 20.66 44.17 19.04
C THR A 231 20.82 45.11 20.23
N ALA A 232 19.95 45.01 21.23
CA ALA A 232 20.06 45.79 22.46
C ALA A 232 21.38 45.50 23.21
N SER A 233 21.83 44.25 23.22
CA SER A 233 23.10 43.86 23.86
C SER A 233 24.31 44.49 23.17
N LYS A 234 24.33 44.48 21.83
CA LYS A 234 25.38 45.11 21.02
C LYS A 234 25.41 46.63 21.22
N ASP A 235 24.25 47.28 21.22
CA ASP A 235 24.15 48.73 21.40
C ASP A 235 24.61 49.17 22.81
N ALA A 236 24.27 48.39 23.84
CA ALA A 236 24.76 48.61 25.20
C ALA A 236 26.29 48.45 25.30
N ALA A 237 26.86 47.41 24.68
CA ALA A 237 28.30 47.19 24.63
C ALA A 237 29.03 48.34 23.90
N LEU A 238 28.49 48.80 22.77
CA LEU A 238 29.00 49.95 22.02
C LEU A 238 28.99 51.23 22.86
N SER A 239 27.89 51.51 23.55
CA SER A 239 27.79 52.69 24.41
C SER A 239 28.82 52.67 25.54
N ARG A 240 29.06 51.51 26.16
CA ARG A 240 30.09 51.36 27.19
C ARG A 240 31.50 51.45 26.63
N TYR A 241 31.75 50.89 25.45
CA TYR A 241 33.05 51.00 24.79
C TYR A 241 33.39 52.46 24.48
N ALA A 242 32.43 53.23 23.98
CA ALA A 242 32.62 54.65 23.67
C ALA A 242 32.97 55.49 24.90
N THR A 243 32.50 55.11 26.10
CA THR A 243 32.83 55.78 27.37
C THR A 243 34.04 55.16 28.08
N GLY A 244 34.71 54.17 27.47
CA GLY A 244 35.85 53.45 28.04
C GLY A 244 35.49 52.41 29.11
N GLY A 245 34.21 52.11 29.29
CA GLY A 245 33.67 51.17 30.29
C GLY A 245 33.46 49.74 29.79
N ALA A 246 33.84 49.40 28.56
CA ALA A 246 33.84 48.05 28.01
C ALA A 246 35.03 47.85 27.06
N ALA A 247 35.46 46.60 26.87
CA ALA A 247 36.53 46.28 25.93
C ALA A 247 35.99 46.04 24.51
N PHE A 248 36.81 46.28 23.48
CA PHE A 248 36.43 46.02 22.08
C PHE A 248 35.97 44.56 21.81
N PRO A 249 36.57 43.52 22.44
CA PRO A 249 36.09 42.14 22.30
C PRO A 249 34.60 41.96 22.62
N GLU A 250 34.08 42.61 23.66
CA GLU A 250 32.66 42.51 24.05
C GLU A 250 31.73 43.00 22.92
N VAL A 251 32.10 44.09 22.25
CA VAL A 251 31.38 44.62 21.09
C VAL A 251 31.37 43.62 19.94
N THR A 252 32.54 43.04 19.64
CA THR A 252 32.67 42.08 18.53
C THR A 252 31.94 40.76 18.80
N GLU A 253 31.90 40.30 20.05
CA GLU A 253 31.14 39.11 20.46
C GLU A 253 29.64 39.33 20.27
N ALA A 254 29.11 40.46 20.75
CA ALA A 254 27.70 40.81 20.57
C ALA A 254 27.32 40.94 19.09
N ALA A 255 28.17 41.59 18.29
CA ALA A 255 27.95 41.74 16.85
C ALA A 255 27.97 40.38 16.12
N SER A 256 28.90 39.50 16.48
CA SER A 256 28.99 38.14 15.92
C SER A 256 27.75 37.31 16.26
N ALA A 257 27.30 37.34 17.52
CA ALA A 257 26.07 36.65 17.93
C ALA A 257 24.84 37.18 17.19
N LEU A 258 24.72 38.50 17.03
CA LEU A 258 23.62 39.12 16.28
C LEU A 258 23.61 38.68 14.81
N LEU A 259 24.76 38.68 14.14
CA LEU A 259 24.86 38.24 12.74
C LEU A 259 24.42 36.79 12.57
N LYS A 260 24.81 35.90 13.48
CA LYS A 260 24.36 34.50 13.48
C LYS A 260 22.85 34.37 13.67
N ALA A 261 22.26 35.14 14.58
CA ALA A 261 20.81 35.13 14.81
C ALA A 261 20.03 35.66 13.59
N GLN A 262 20.54 36.69 12.92
CA GLN A 262 19.95 37.22 11.68
C GLN A 262 20.01 36.20 10.54
N ASP A 263 21.14 35.51 10.36
CA ASP A 263 21.27 34.43 9.37
C ASP A 263 20.32 33.25 9.68
N GLY A 264 20.20 32.89 10.96
CA GLY A 264 19.22 31.92 11.44
C GLY A 264 17.78 32.32 11.11
N LEU A 265 17.41 33.59 11.30
CA LEU A 265 16.08 34.10 10.97
C LEU A 265 15.78 34.01 9.46
N LEU A 266 16.76 34.32 8.61
CA LEU A 266 16.62 34.14 7.15
C LEU A 266 16.40 32.67 6.78
N THR A 267 17.11 31.76 7.46
CA THR A 267 16.96 30.32 7.25
C THR A 267 15.55 29.85 7.64
N MET A 268 15.03 30.28 8.79
CA MET A 268 13.67 29.96 9.22
C MET A 268 12.60 30.53 8.28
N GLY A 269 12.85 31.69 7.67
CA GLY A 269 11.99 32.24 6.61
C GLY A 269 11.88 31.31 5.40
N ARG A 270 13.00 30.72 4.95
CA ARG A 270 12.99 29.71 3.88
C ARG A 270 12.31 28.42 4.30
N GLU A 271 12.51 27.97 5.53
CA GLU A 271 11.80 26.80 6.07
C GLU A 271 10.29 27.01 6.06
N ARG A 272 9.83 28.22 6.41
CA ARG A 272 8.41 28.59 6.32
C ARG A 272 7.91 28.52 4.88
N GLU A 273 8.60 29.13 3.92
CA GLU A 273 8.20 29.09 2.50
C GLU A 273 8.09 27.65 1.97
N ASN A 274 9.04 26.78 2.35
CA ASN A 274 9.01 25.37 2.00
C ASN A 274 7.83 24.64 2.64
N ALA A 275 7.55 24.89 3.93
CA ALA A 275 6.42 24.29 4.63
C ALA A 275 5.06 24.74 4.03
N GLU A 276 4.94 26.02 3.66
CA GLU A 276 3.77 26.53 2.94
C GLU A 276 3.61 25.84 1.58
N ALA A 277 4.69 25.63 0.83
CA ALA A 277 4.65 24.91 -0.44
C ALA A 277 4.21 23.44 -0.27
N MET A 278 4.78 22.72 0.70
CA MET A 278 4.39 21.35 1.02
C MET A 278 2.90 21.25 1.40
N LEU A 279 2.40 22.22 2.18
CA LEU A 279 1.00 22.25 2.56
C LEU A 279 0.10 22.58 1.36
N ARG A 280 0.49 23.51 0.47
CA ARG A 280 -0.24 23.78 -0.78
C ARG A 280 -0.37 22.52 -1.63
N GLU A 281 0.72 21.78 -1.81
CA GLU A 281 0.73 20.52 -2.57
C GLU A 281 -0.23 19.49 -1.95
N ALA A 282 -0.12 19.25 -0.64
CA ALA A 282 -0.97 18.29 0.06
C ALA A 282 -2.47 18.63 -0.04
N LEU A 283 -2.81 19.92 -0.06
CA LEU A 283 -4.16 20.44 -0.17
C LEU A 283 -4.65 20.60 -1.62
N GLY A 284 -3.80 20.32 -2.63
CA GLY A 284 -4.13 20.51 -4.04
C GLY A 284 -4.42 21.97 -4.39
N LEU A 285 -3.63 22.91 -3.84
CA LEU A 285 -3.75 24.35 -4.10
C LEU A 285 -2.78 24.79 -5.18
N PRO A 286 -3.11 25.84 -5.96
CA PRO A 286 -2.20 26.39 -6.95
C PRO A 286 -1.00 27.07 -6.29
N ASP A 287 0.09 27.18 -7.05
CA ASP A 287 1.26 27.94 -6.64
C ASP A 287 0.90 29.41 -6.36
N GLY A 288 1.43 29.93 -5.25
CA GLY A 288 1.16 31.30 -4.81
C GLY A 288 -0.19 31.49 -4.08
N ALA A 289 -0.99 30.44 -3.87
CA ALA A 289 -2.12 30.51 -2.96
C ALA A 289 -1.63 30.93 -1.56
N LYS A 290 -2.28 31.94 -0.98
CA LYS A 290 -1.92 32.46 0.34
C LYS A 290 -2.34 31.46 1.41
N ILE A 291 -1.43 31.23 2.36
CA ILE A 291 -1.66 30.42 3.56
C ILE A 291 -1.41 31.32 4.77
N GLY A 292 -2.37 31.36 5.68
CA GLY A 292 -2.29 32.03 6.97
C GLY A 292 -1.50 31.22 7.99
N ASN A 293 -1.69 31.49 9.28
CA ASN A 293 -0.93 30.79 10.31
C ASN A 293 -1.70 29.59 10.86
N PRO A 294 -1.03 28.47 11.14
CA PRO A 294 -1.66 27.34 11.83
C PRO A 294 -1.98 27.74 13.28
N SER A 295 -3.19 27.43 13.73
CA SER A 295 -3.66 27.72 15.09
C SER A 295 -2.97 26.88 16.17
N ASP A 296 -3.02 27.37 17.41
CA ASP A 296 -2.55 26.62 18.57
C ASP A 296 -3.57 25.55 19.00
N GLY A 297 -3.22 24.29 18.73
CA GLY A 297 -3.91 23.13 19.27
C GLY A 297 -2.89 22.07 19.62
N GLY A 298 -2.75 21.73 20.90
CA GLY A 298 -1.91 20.61 21.32
C GLY A 298 -2.65 19.30 21.11
N GLU A 299 -2.08 18.38 20.34
CA GLU A 299 -2.55 16.99 20.31
C GLU A 299 -1.92 16.24 21.50
N ASP A 300 -2.75 15.51 22.25
CA ASP A 300 -2.27 14.59 23.28
C ASP A 300 -1.76 13.33 22.58
N ILE A 301 -0.43 13.26 22.42
CA ILE A 301 0.23 12.17 21.69
C ILE A 301 0.58 11.07 22.68
N SER A 302 -0.21 10.01 22.69
CA SER A 302 0.09 8.79 23.44
C SER A 302 0.95 7.82 22.64
N LEU A 303 1.97 7.21 23.26
CA LEU A 303 2.75 6.13 22.65
C LEU A 303 1.97 4.81 22.71
N PRO A 304 1.61 4.19 21.56
CA PRO A 304 0.94 2.89 21.58
C PRO A 304 1.90 1.78 22.02
N ALA A 305 1.36 0.70 22.59
CA ALA A 305 2.15 -0.49 22.93
C ALA A 305 2.75 -1.14 21.67
N LEU A 306 4.04 -1.48 21.70
CA LEU A 306 4.80 -1.92 20.53
C LEU A 306 4.34 -3.29 20.02
N GLU A 307 4.28 -4.30 20.89
CA GLU A 307 3.97 -5.68 20.47
C GLU A 307 2.56 -5.82 19.87
N PRO A 308 1.50 -5.23 20.45
CA PRO A 308 0.18 -5.23 19.83
C PRO A 308 0.14 -4.49 18.49
N LEU A 309 0.88 -3.38 18.37
CA LEU A 309 1.00 -2.63 17.12
C LEU A 309 1.62 -3.51 16.02
N LEU A 310 2.81 -4.08 16.28
CA LEU A 310 3.54 -4.90 15.30
C LEU A 310 2.74 -6.14 14.88
N SER A 311 2.04 -6.77 15.82
CA SER A 311 1.22 -7.96 15.55
C SER A 311 0.01 -7.65 14.67
N SER A 312 -0.46 -6.41 14.67
CA SER A 312 -1.62 -5.99 13.88
C SER A 312 -1.29 -5.55 12.44
N ILE A 313 -0.01 -5.31 12.12
CA ILE A 313 0.43 -4.82 10.81
C ILE A 313 -0.02 -5.73 9.67
N PRO A 314 0.19 -7.06 9.73
CA PRO A 314 -0.19 -7.92 8.63
C PRO A 314 -1.68 -7.81 8.30
N GLU A 315 -2.55 -7.62 9.29
CA GLU A 315 -4.01 -7.62 9.08
C GLU A 315 -4.58 -6.24 8.74
N LYS A 316 -3.89 -5.15 9.09
CA LYS A 316 -4.47 -3.80 9.04
C LYS A 316 -3.81 -2.88 8.02
N MET A 317 -2.58 -3.15 7.60
CA MET A 317 -1.86 -2.25 6.70
C MET A 317 -2.41 -2.35 5.27
N GLN A 318 -2.87 -1.22 4.72
CA GLN A 318 -3.57 -1.19 3.43
C GLN A 318 -2.71 -1.67 2.26
N GLU A 319 -1.40 -1.37 2.26
CA GLU A 319 -0.46 -1.83 1.23
C GLU A 319 -0.39 -3.35 1.18
N LEU A 320 -0.37 -4.00 2.34
CA LEU A 320 -0.33 -5.45 2.45
C LEU A 320 -1.67 -6.07 2.03
N LEU A 321 -2.78 -5.41 2.34
CA LEU A 321 -4.11 -5.83 1.90
C LEU A 321 -4.26 -5.72 0.38
N ALA A 322 -3.78 -4.63 -0.23
CA ALA A 322 -3.75 -4.45 -1.68
C ALA A 322 -2.90 -5.53 -2.38
N LEU A 323 -1.68 -5.79 -1.88
CA LEU A 323 -0.80 -6.84 -2.40
C LEU A 323 -1.42 -8.23 -2.28
N ARG A 324 -2.13 -8.53 -1.18
CA ARG A 324 -2.88 -9.79 -1.04
C ARG A 324 -4.01 -9.92 -2.04
N ALA A 325 -4.75 -8.84 -2.28
CA ALA A 325 -5.81 -8.82 -3.26
C ALA A 325 -5.26 -9.03 -4.69
N GLU A 326 -4.10 -8.46 -5.02
CA GLU A 326 -3.39 -8.72 -6.28
C GLU A 326 -2.92 -10.18 -6.42
N VAL A 327 -2.38 -10.77 -5.36
CA VAL A 327 -2.01 -12.20 -5.31
C VAL A 327 -3.25 -13.07 -5.55
N ALA A 328 -4.36 -12.76 -4.86
CA ALA A 328 -5.62 -13.48 -5.02
C ALA A 328 -6.14 -13.39 -6.46
N LYS A 329 -6.13 -12.20 -7.08
CA LYS A 329 -6.48 -12.01 -8.49
C LYS A 329 -5.64 -12.93 -9.40
N MET A 330 -4.33 -12.95 -9.21
CA MET A 330 -3.43 -13.77 -10.03
C MET A 330 -3.68 -15.28 -9.86
N GLU A 331 -3.96 -15.74 -8.63
CA GLU A 331 -4.36 -17.13 -8.37
C GLU A 331 -5.66 -17.50 -9.10
N LYS A 332 -6.67 -16.63 -9.08
CA LYS A 332 -7.94 -16.87 -9.79
C LYS A 332 -7.76 -16.88 -11.31
N MET A 333 -6.91 -16.00 -11.85
CA MET A 333 -6.59 -15.97 -13.28
C MET A 333 -5.83 -17.22 -13.74
N ILE A 334 -4.89 -17.72 -12.93
CA ILE A 334 -4.19 -18.99 -13.20
C ILE A 334 -5.19 -20.15 -13.18
N ALA A 335 -6.02 -20.26 -12.13
CA ALA A 335 -7.04 -21.31 -12.04
C ALA A 335 -8.02 -21.26 -13.22
N MET A 336 -8.39 -20.06 -13.68
CA MET A 336 -9.27 -19.86 -14.82
C MET A 336 -8.61 -20.39 -16.11
N ARG A 337 -7.36 -19.99 -16.34
CA ARG A 337 -6.57 -20.43 -17.50
C ARG A 337 -6.31 -21.93 -17.49
N GLU A 338 -6.02 -22.53 -16.34
CA GLU A 338 -5.87 -23.98 -16.19
C GLU A 338 -7.16 -24.71 -16.59
N ARG A 339 -8.33 -24.22 -16.18
CA ARG A 339 -9.62 -24.80 -16.59
C ARG A 339 -9.91 -24.63 -18.08
N MET A 340 -9.48 -23.50 -18.68
CA MET A 340 -9.61 -23.27 -20.13
C MET A 340 -8.65 -24.14 -20.95
N ALA A 341 -7.42 -24.35 -20.47
CA ALA A 341 -6.36 -25.12 -21.16
C ALA A 341 -6.56 -26.63 -21.05
N TYR A 342 -7.17 -27.11 -19.97
CA TYR A 342 -7.57 -28.51 -19.77
C TYR A 342 -9.09 -28.62 -19.65
N PRO A 343 -9.85 -28.43 -20.74
CA PRO A 343 -11.27 -28.72 -20.74
C PRO A 343 -11.46 -30.24 -20.64
N GLY A 344 -11.53 -30.76 -19.43
CA GLY A 344 -11.70 -32.20 -19.19
C GLY A 344 -13.14 -32.54 -18.83
N TYR A 345 -13.79 -33.35 -19.68
CA TYR A 345 -14.82 -34.34 -19.29
C TYR A 345 -15.84 -33.87 -18.23
N SER A 346 -16.74 -32.96 -18.58
CA SER A 346 -17.97 -32.79 -17.82
C SER A 346 -18.89 -33.98 -18.05
N GLN A 347 -18.70 -35.08 -17.30
CA GLN A 347 -19.68 -36.16 -17.08
C GLN A 347 -20.66 -36.49 -18.22
N GLY A 348 -20.18 -36.59 -19.46
CA GLY A 348 -20.88 -37.31 -20.53
C GLY A 348 -20.63 -38.80 -20.35
N ARG A 349 -21.26 -39.43 -19.36
CA ARG A 349 -21.41 -40.90 -19.36
C ARG A 349 -22.70 -41.27 -20.10
N GLU A 350 -22.80 -40.91 -21.36
CA GLU A 350 -23.51 -41.75 -22.31
C GLU A 350 -22.50 -42.76 -22.83
N LYS A 351 -22.51 -43.95 -22.24
CA LYS A 351 -22.04 -45.14 -22.94
C LYS A 351 -22.96 -45.29 -24.14
N GLU A 352 -22.56 -44.75 -25.28
CA GLU A 352 -23.17 -45.16 -26.52
C GLU A 352 -22.78 -46.63 -26.71
N ASN A 353 -23.76 -47.48 -26.46
CA ASN A 353 -23.72 -48.87 -26.82
C ASN A 353 -23.52 -48.93 -28.34
N LEU A 354 -22.29 -49.12 -28.79
CA LEU A 354 -22.00 -49.66 -30.11
C LEU A 354 -22.38 -51.14 -30.13
N SER A 355 -23.68 -51.39 -30.03
CA SER A 355 -24.30 -52.66 -30.36
C SER A 355 -24.61 -52.65 -31.86
N SER A 356 -23.74 -53.32 -32.60
CA SER A 356 -24.07 -54.17 -33.74
C SER A 356 -24.90 -53.58 -34.90
N SER A 357 -24.21 -53.16 -35.96
CA SER A 357 -24.43 -53.78 -37.27
C SER A 357 -23.16 -53.72 -38.13
N ALA A 358 -22.71 -54.91 -38.52
CA ALA A 358 -21.54 -55.25 -39.34
C ALA A 358 -21.35 -54.43 -40.63
N SER A 359 -20.10 -54.10 -40.97
CA SER A 359 -19.37 -54.73 -42.08
C SER A 359 -17.99 -54.08 -42.32
N MET A 360 -16.96 -54.91 -42.22
CA MET A 360 -15.60 -54.83 -42.80
C MET A 360 -14.67 -53.64 -42.51
N GLY A 361 -13.56 -53.97 -41.83
CA GLY A 361 -12.23 -53.52 -42.28
C GLY A 361 -11.37 -52.74 -41.30
N GLY A 362 -10.76 -53.44 -40.33
CA GLY A 362 -9.36 -53.26 -39.91
C GLY A 362 -8.87 -51.90 -39.37
N GLY A 363 -8.48 -51.89 -38.09
CA GLY A 363 -7.46 -50.98 -37.56
C GLY A 363 -7.97 -49.96 -36.54
N GLY A 364 -8.16 -50.42 -35.29
CA GLY A 364 -8.42 -49.54 -34.15
C GLY A 364 -7.23 -48.61 -33.90
N GLN A 365 -7.38 -47.36 -34.31
CA GLN A 365 -6.50 -46.27 -33.91
C GLN A 365 -7.09 -45.69 -32.62
N ASN A 366 -6.39 -45.88 -31.50
CA ASN A 366 -6.69 -45.20 -30.25
C ASN A 366 -6.61 -43.69 -30.52
N SER A 367 -7.76 -43.06 -30.79
CA SER A 367 -7.89 -41.63 -31.00
C SER A 367 -7.74 -40.92 -29.65
N ALA A 368 -6.51 -40.81 -29.16
CA ALA A 368 -6.15 -39.69 -28.32
C ALA A 368 -6.34 -38.46 -29.21
N SER A 369 -7.47 -37.77 -29.05
CA SER A 369 -7.75 -36.52 -29.77
C SER A 369 -6.50 -35.64 -29.70
N PRO A 370 -5.97 -35.14 -30.83
CA PRO A 370 -4.77 -34.34 -30.80
C PRO A 370 -5.01 -33.15 -29.87
N LYS A 371 -4.21 -33.04 -28.80
CA LYS A 371 -4.19 -31.84 -27.96
C LYS A 371 -3.96 -30.67 -28.91
N SER A 372 -4.92 -29.76 -28.96
CA SER A 372 -4.90 -28.56 -29.79
C SER A 372 -3.49 -27.91 -29.80
N PRO A 373 -2.97 -27.42 -30.94
CA PRO A 373 -1.67 -26.73 -31.00
C PRO A 373 -1.51 -25.59 -29.98
N TRP A 374 -2.64 -25.01 -29.55
CA TRP A 374 -2.72 -23.96 -28.54
C TRP A 374 -2.36 -24.43 -27.12
N PHE A 375 -2.45 -25.74 -26.84
CA PHE A 375 -2.13 -26.34 -25.55
C PHE A 375 -0.69 -26.10 -25.10
N VAL A 376 0.27 -26.20 -26.03
CA VAL A 376 1.70 -26.00 -25.72
C VAL A 376 1.97 -24.54 -25.35
N ALA A 377 1.35 -23.60 -26.06
CA ALA A 377 1.43 -22.17 -25.75
C ALA A 377 0.82 -21.86 -24.37
N ASP A 378 -0.32 -22.46 -24.04
CA ASP A 378 -0.97 -22.34 -22.73
C ASP A 378 -0.10 -22.90 -21.59
N GLU A 379 0.66 -24.00 -21.80
CA GLU A 379 1.57 -24.54 -20.79
C GLU A 379 2.80 -23.64 -20.50
N TYR A 380 3.36 -22.98 -21.52
CA TYR A 380 4.43 -21.99 -21.30
C TYR A 380 3.90 -20.76 -20.56
N TYR A 381 2.74 -20.25 -20.99
CA TYR A 381 2.09 -19.12 -20.33
C TYR A 381 1.70 -19.44 -18.88
N LEU A 382 1.13 -20.61 -18.60
CA LEU A 382 0.79 -21.02 -17.22
C LEU A 382 2.04 -21.16 -16.34
N ARG A 383 3.16 -21.66 -16.88
CA ARG A 383 4.43 -21.69 -16.15
C ARG A 383 4.95 -20.28 -15.83
N GLU A 384 4.87 -19.37 -16.80
CA GLU A 384 5.21 -17.96 -16.60
C GLU A 384 4.33 -17.34 -15.50
N GLN A 385 3.00 -17.47 -15.59
CA GLN A 385 2.08 -16.90 -14.61
C GLN A 385 2.31 -17.49 -13.20
N ARG A 386 2.60 -18.80 -13.08
CA ARG A 386 2.96 -19.41 -11.79
C ARG A 386 4.28 -18.84 -11.23
N LYS A 387 5.26 -18.53 -12.09
CA LYS A 387 6.50 -17.89 -11.66
C LYS A 387 6.28 -16.43 -11.24
N MET A 388 5.44 -15.70 -11.96
CA MET A 388 4.99 -14.36 -11.55
C MET A 388 4.26 -14.40 -10.22
N LEU A 389 3.39 -15.40 -9.99
CA LEU A 389 2.71 -15.59 -8.70
C LEU A 389 3.70 -15.88 -7.57
N GLN A 390 4.68 -16.75 -7.83
CA GLN A 390 5.73 -17.03 -6.85
C GLN A 390 6.52 -15.75 -6.51
N ALA A 391 6.86 -14.93 -7.51
CA ALA A 391 7.52 -13.65 -7.30
C ALA A 391 6.64 -12.68 -6.49
N LYS A 392 5.35 -12.57 -6.81
CA LYS A 392 4.40 -11.71 -6.10
C LYS A 392 4.17 -12.15 -4.65
N LYS A 393 4.17 -13.45 -4.36
CA LYS A 393 4.12 -13.97 -2.98
C LYS A 393 5.38 -13.61 -2.20
N ALA A 394 6.55 -13.72 -2.83
CA ALA A 394 7.81 -13.29 -2.21
C ALA A 394 7.85 -11.77 -1.99
N GLU A 395 7.32 -10.97 -2.92
CA GLU A 395 7.15 -9.52 -2.76
C GLU A 395 6.26 -9.17 -1.57
N LEU A 396 5.14 -9.89 -1.39
CA LEU A 396 4.26 -9.73 -0.23
C LEU A 396 4.98 -10.05 1.10
N GLU A 397 5.75 -11.13 1.15
CA GLU A 397 6.53 -11.49 2.34
C GLU A 397 7.61 -10.44 2.65
N MET A 398 8.31 -9.97 1.63
CA MET A 398 9.29 -8.88 1.74
C MET A 398 8.63 -7.59 2.24
N ALA A 399 7.47 -7.22 1.69
CA ALA A 399 6.70 -6.06 2.10
C ALA A 399 6.22 -6.17 3.56
N GLN A 400 5.81 -7.36 4.00
CA GLN A 400 5.44 -7.61 5.40
C GLN A 400 6.62 -7.37 6.35
N ASN A 401 7.79 -7.94 6.04
CA ASN A 401 8.99 -7.77 6.85
C ASN A 401 9.45 -6.31 6.88
N ALA A 402 9.42 -5.63 5.74
CA ALA A 402 9.74 -4.21 5.63
C ALA A 402 8.78 -3.34 6.45
N ALA A 403 7.47 -3.62 6.40
CA ALA A 403 6.46 -2.89 7.16
C ALA A 403 6.65 -3.02 8.69
N VAL A 404 6.98 -4.22 9.18
CA VAL A 404 7.27 -4.45 10.60
C VAL A 404 8.51 -3.67 11.04
N LEU A 405 9.55 -3.66 10.20
CA LEU A 405 10.76 -2.88 10.47
C LEU A 405 10.47 -1.38 10.49
N ASP A 406 9.78 -0.86 9.48
CA ASP A 406 9.42 0.56 9.36
C ASP A 406 8.57 1.02 10.56
N ALA A 407 7.58 0.23 10.97
CA ALA A 407 6.77 0.53 12.15
C ALA A 407 7.60 0.58 13.44
N ARG A 408 8.57 -0.33 13.62
CA ARG A 408 9.49 -0.32 14.77
C ARG A 408 10.37 0.92 14.77
N VAL A 409 10.91 1.32 13.62
CA VAL A 409 11.73 2.54 13.48
C VAL A 409 10.90 3.78 13.83
N LYS A 410 9.69 3.91 13.27
CA LYS A 410 8.78 5.03 13.56
C LYS A 410 8.35 5.07 15.02
N TRP A 411 8.09 3.91 15.62
CA TRP A 411 7.78 3.81 17.05
C TRP A 411 8.93 4.30 17.92
N SER A 412 10.17 3.87 17.63
CA SER A 412 11.35 4.31 18.37
C SER A 412 11.63 5.80 18.21
N ALA A 413 11.38 6.34 17.01
CA ALA A 413 11.50 7.78 16.75
C ALA A 413 10.45 8.57 17.57
N LEU A 414 9.21 8.09 17.64
CA LEU A 414 8.15 8.71 18.45
C LEU A 414 8.48 8.66 19.94
N GLU A 415 8.93 7.50 20.45
CA GLU A 415 9.33 7.34 21.85
C GLU A 415 10.50 8.28 22.21
N THR A 416 11.48 8.42 21.32
CA THR A 416 12.60 9.37 21.48
C THR A 416 12.09 10.82 21.48
N ALA A 417 11.24 11.20 20.53
CA ALA A 417 10.70 12.55 20.44
C ALA A 417 9.87 12.92 21.68
N LEU A 418 9.08 12.00 22.23
CA LEU A 418 8.32 12.23 23.48
C LEU A 418 9.25 12.42 24.68
N ARG A 419 10.32 11.63 24.75
CA ARG A 419 11.33 11.75 25.82
C ARG A 419 12.09 13.07 25.73
N GLU A 420 12.48 13.48 24.52
CA GLU A 420 13.14 14.75 24.25
C GLU A 420 12.23 15.93 24.57
N ARG A 421 10.97 15.90 24.12
CA ARG A 421 9.97 16.91 24.45
C ARG A 421 9.85 17.12 25.95
N ALA A 422 9.71 16.03 26.73
CA ALA A 422 9.64 16.12 28.19
C ALA A 422 10.94 16.68 28.81
N LEU A 423 12.11 16.31 28.29
CA LEU A 423 13.39 16.85 28.77
C LEU A 423 13.50 18.37 28.52
N TYR A 424 13.14 18.84 27.33
CA TYR A 424 13.23 20.25 26.97
C TYR A 424 12.16 21.08 27.68
N GLU A 425 10.89 20.68 27.62
CA GLU A 425 9.78 21.41 28.24
C GLU A 425 9.87 21.45 29.77
N ASP A 426 10.07 20.30 30.42
CA ASP A 426 9.93 20.22 31.88
C ASP A 426 11.19 20.64 32.63
N LYS A 427 12.37 20.55 31.99
CA LYS A 427 13.67 20.74 32.68
C LYS A 427 14.53 21.80 32.02
N LEU A 428 14.89 21.62 30.75
CA LEU A 428 15.95 22.43 30.15
C LEU A 428 15.52 23.88 29.91
N LYS A 429 14.27 24.13 29.49
CA LYS A 429 13.73 25.49 29.33
C LYS A 429 13.76 26.28 30.64
N GLU A 430 13.33 25.67 31.74
CA GLU A 430 13.33 26.31 33.07
C GLU A 430 14.75 26.52 33.61
N LEU A 431 15.65 25.54 33.46
CA LEU A 431 17.05 25.69 33.85
C LEU A 431 17.76 26.79 33.05
N ALA A 432 17.55 26.84 31.73
CA ALA A 432 18.14 27.87 30.89
C ALA A 432 17.58 29.26 31.22
N ARG A 433 16.29 29.36 31.54
CA ARG A 433 15.66 30.59 32.03
C ARG A 433 16.29 31.07 33.33
N ALA A 434 16.40 30.19 34.32
CA ALA A 434 17.01 30.52 35.62
C ALA A 434 18.49 30.93 35.46
N GLY A 435 19.23 30.21 34.61
CA GLY A 435 20.62 30.53 34.27
C GLY A 435 20.77 31.92 33.66
N ARG A 436 19.92 32.26 32.67
CA ARG A 436 19.87 33.60 32.07
C ARG A 436 19.54 34.67 33.10
N GLU A 437 18.50 34.48 33.90
CA GLU A 437 18.10 35.47 34.91
C GLU A 437 19.18 35.69 35.98
N SER A 438 19.89 34.63 36.39
CA SER A 438 21.03 34.74 37.30
C SER A 438 22.20 35.48 36.65
N ALA A 439 22.54 35.17 35.41
CA ALA A 439 23.63 35.81 34.68
C ALA A 439 23.35 37.30 34.43
N ASP A 440 22.11 37.67 34.08
CA ASP A 440 21.71 39.06 33.89
C ASP A 440 21.84 39.88 35.19
N ARG A 441 21.46 39.31 36.34
CA ARG A 441 21.65 39.94 37.66
C ARG A 441 23.13 40.07 38.02
N GLY A 442 23.90 39.00 37.81
CA GLY A 442 25.33 39.01 38.08
C GLY A 442 26.09 40.04 37.23
N PHE A 443 25.72 40.15 35.95
CA PHE A 443 26.28 41.15 35.05
C PHE A 443 25.94 42.58 35.50
N SER A 444 24.67 42.81 35.89
CA SER A 444 24.24 44.12 36.41
C SER A 444 24.96 44.50 37.72
N ALA A 445 25.32 43.51 38.53
CA ALA A 445 26.09 43.69 39.77
C ALA A 445 27.62 43.72 39.55
N GLY A 446 28.10 43.48 38.33
CA GLY A 446 29.53 43.39 37.99
C GLY A 446 30.22 42.12 38.47
N SER A 447 29.48 41.09 38.89
CA SER A 447 30.04 39.81 39.35
C SER A 447 30.19 38.76 38.24
N VAL A 448 29.58 38.98 37.08
CA VAL A 448 29.64 38.11 35.90
C VAL A 448 30.07 38.93 34.69
N SER A 449 30.87 38.35 33.80
CA SER A 449 31.35 39.02 32.58
C SER A 449 30.23 39.22 31.54
N PHE A 450 30.45 40.15 30.60
CA PHE A 450 29.52 40.34 29.49
C PHE A 450 29.33 39.08 28.65
N GLY A 451 30.43 38.39 28.31
CA GLY A 451 30.41 37.16 27.51
C GLY A 451 29.60 36.04 28.17
N GLU A 452 29.71 35.86 29.48
CA GLU A 452 28.92 34.88 30.23
C GLU A 452 27.42 35.22 30.22
N ALA A 453 27.05 36.49 30.38
CA ALA A 453 25.65 36.92 30.29
C ALA A 453 25.09 36.76 28.86
N LEU A 454 25.88 37.08 27.85
CA LEU A 454 25.53 36.89 26.44
C LEU A 454 25.32 35.41 26.12
N LEU A 455 26.22 34.54 26.57
CA LEU A 455 26.11 33.09 26.40
C LEU A 455 24.85 32.55 27.06
N ALA A 456 24.55 32.96 28.29
CA ALA A 456 23.35 32.51 29.00
C ALA A 456 22.06 32.93 28.27
N ARG A 457 22.03 34.10 27.64
CA ARG A 457 20.91 34.54 26.78
C ARG A 457 20.78 33.66 25.54
N VAL A 458 21.88 33.37 24.85
CA VAL A 458 21.90 32.49 23.67
C VAL A 458 21.40 31.09 24.03
N MET A 459 21.92 30.48 25.09
CA MET A 459 21.50 29.15 25.55
C MET A 459 20.01 29.08 25.90
N TRP A 460 19.44 30.15 26.47
CA TRP A 460 18.00 30.22 26.75
C TRP A 460 17.15 30.22 25.47
N PHE A 461 17.58 30.92 24.42
CA PHE A 461 16.89 30.90 23.14
C PHE A 461 17.08 29.57 22.40
N GLU A 462 18.27 28.97 22.45
CA GLU A 462 18.50 27.63 21.90
C GLU A 462 17.60 26.59 22.59
N ALA A 463 17.48 26.63 23.92
CA ALA A 463 16.56 25.76 24.65
C ALA A 463 15.08 25.99 24.28
N LYS A 464 14.71 27.21 23.91
CA LYS A 464 13.36 27.54 23.42
C LYS A 464 13.10 27.08 21.99
N LEU A 465 14.12 27.05 21.13
CA LEU A 465 13.99 26.60 19.74
C LEU A 465 13.94 25.07 19.64
N SER A 466 14.65 24.38 20.54
CA SER A 466 14.77 22.91 20.52
C SER A 466 13.62 22.15 21.18
N GLY A 467 12.80 22.81 22.00
CA GLY A 467 11.61 22.22 22.61
C GLY A 467 10.35 22.86 22.09
#